data_AF-A0A0B0CYV9-F1
#
_entry.id   AF-A0A0B0CYV9-F1
#
_cell.length_a   1.000
_cell.length_b   1.000
_cell.length_c   1.000
_cell.angle_alpha   90.00
_cell.angle_beta   90.00
_cell.angle_gamma   90.00
#
_symmetry.space_group_name_H-M   'P 1'
#
loop_
_entity.id
_entity.type
_entity.pdbx_description
1 polymer ?
#
loop_
_entity_poly.entity_id
_entity_poly.type
_entity_poly.pdbx_seq_one_letter_code
_entity_poly.pdbx_strand_id
1 'polypeptide(L)'
;DRITHACKEAGFLPKVISKSSQWDFIGKMITSNLGISILPKSVANLLKEVVKAIKVTQPTVEWELAIIWPKERYLSYATKEWLTYIQERLTDHSAETS
;
A
#
# COMPACT_ATOMS: atom_id res chain seq x y z
N ASP A 1 -3.97 -9.34 -8.43
CA ASP A 1 -3.04 -8.29 -7.96
C ASP A 1 -3.60 -6.94 -8.43
N ARG A 2 -3.88 -6.01 -7.50
CA ARG A 2 -4.51 -4.71 -7.81
C ARG A 2 -3.67 -3.89 -8.79
N ILE A 3 -2.34 -3.95 -8.68
CA ILE A 3 -1.43 -3.20 -9.55
C ILE A 3 -1.51 -3.71 -10.99
N THR A 4 -1.49 -5.04 -11.18
CA THR A 4 -1.58 -5.64 -12.52
C THR A 4 -2.92 -5.32 -13.18
N HIS A 5 -4.02 -5.31 -12.40
CA HIS A 5 -5.33 -4.91 -12.91
C HIS A 5 -5.35 -3.45 -13.35
N ALA A 6 -4.84 -2.54 -12.50
CA ALA A 6 -4.73 -1.11 -12.82
C ALA A 6 -3.90 -0.85 -14.09
N CYS A 7 -2.76 -1.53 -14.26
CA CYS A 7 -1.98 -1.44 -15.51
C CYS A 7 -2.78 -1.90 -16.72
N LYS A 8 -3.54 -3.00 -16.58
CA LYS A 8 -4.37 -3.55 -17.66
C LYS A 8 -5.48 -2.58 -18.05
N GLU A 9 -6.13 -1.93 -17.08
CA GLU A 9 -7.12 -0.87 -17.32
C GLU A 9 -6.50 0.35 -18.01
N ALA A 10 -5.25 0.68 -17.68
CA ALA A 10 -4.47 1.70 -18.39
C ALA A 10 -3.99 1.25 -19.79
N GLY A 11 -4.34 0.04 -20.25
CA GLY A 11 -4.06 -0.45 -21.60
C GLY A 11 -2.71 -1.17 -21.78
N PHE A 12 -2.03 -1.56 -20.70
CA PHE A 12 -0.75 -2.28 -20.81
C PHE A 12 -0.59 -3.41 -19.77
N LEU A 13 0.34 -4.33 -20.03
CA LEU A 13 0.74 -5.35 -19.06
C LEU A 13 2.16 -5.05 -18.56
N PRO A 14 2.38 -4.98 -17.23
CA PRO A 14 3.69 -4.63 -16.69
C PRO A 14 4.65 -5.82 -16.84
N LYS A 15 5.89 -5.55 -17.25
CA LYS A 15 6.97 -6.53 -17.16
C LYS A 15 7.56 -6.49 -15.75
N VAL A 16 7.22 -7.48 -14.93
CA VAL A 16 7.69 -7.56 -13.54
C VAL A 16 9.06 -8.24 -13.48
N ILE A 17 10.09 -7.48 -13.09
CA ILE A 17 11.44 -8.01 -12.87
C ILE A 17 11.63 -8.60 -11.47
N SER A 18 10.93 -8.08 -10.47
CA SER A 18 11.03 -8.50 -9.07
C SER A 18 9.83 -8.02 -8.25
N LYS A 19 9.52 -8.73 -7.15
CA LYS A 19 8.58 -8.33 -6.10
C LYS A 19 9.27 -8.50 -4.75
N SER A 20 9.22 -7.47 -3.91
CA SER A 20 9.83 -7.51 -2.57
C SER A 20 9.00 -6.69 -1.58
N SER A 21 9.00 -7.10 -0.31
CA SER A 21 8.45 -6.34 0.82
C SER A 21 9.50 -5.50 1.55
N GLN A 22 10.78 -5.66 1.21
CA GLN A 22 11.88 -4.92 1.82
C GLN A 22 12.08 -3.60 1.07
N TRP A 23 11.67 -2.49 1.68
CA TRP A 23 11.71 -1.16 1.07
C TRP A 23 13.14 -0.72 0.70
N ASP A 24 14.13 -1.00 1.55
CA ASP A 24 15.55 -0.67 1.31
C ASP A 24 16.09 -1.36 0.05
N PHE A 25 15.70 -2.62 -0.16
CA PHE A 25 16.07 -3.35 -1.38
C PHE A 25 15.43 -2.73 -2.63
N ILE A 26 14.18 -2.28 -2.55
CA ILE A 26 13.49 -1.62 -3.66
C ILE A 26 14.21 -0.30 -4.03
N GLY A 27 14.57 0.51 -3.02
CA GLY A 27 15.31 1.76 -3.23
C GLY A 27 16.64 1.53 -3.94
N LYS A 28 17.41 0.52 -3.52
CA LYS A 28 18.66 0.11 -4.16
C LYS A 28 18.48 -0.35 -5.61
N MET A 29 17.42 -1.10 -5.92
CA MET A 29 17.14 -1.53 -7.30
C MET A 29 16.84 -0.33 -8.21
N ILE A 30 16.06 0.63 -7.73
CA ILE A 30 15.71 1.84 -8.49
C ILE A 30 16.97 2.67 -8.76
N THR A 31 17.78 2.93 -7.74
CA THR A 31 19.02 3.73 -7.90
C THR A 31 20.10 3.04 -8.72
N SER A 32 20.08 1.70 -8.76
CA SER A 32 20.93 0.90 -9.65
C SER A 32 20.41 0.84 -11.10
N ASN A 33 19.35 1.59 -11.42
CA ASN A 33 18.76 1.71 -12.75
C ASN A 33 18.17 0.39 -13.30
N LEU A 34 17.72 -0.52 -12.44
CA LEU A 34 17.04 -1.76 -12.86
C LEU A 34 15.59 -1.51 -13.30
N GLY A 35 14.99 -0.38 -12.90
CA GLY A 35 13.63 -0.02 -13.31
C GLY A 35 12.94 0.93 -12.33
N ILE A 36 11.60 0.89 -12.35
CA ILE A 36 10.71 1.67 -11.49
C ILE A 36 9.90 0.75 -10.57
N SER A 37 9.30 1.32 -9.53
CA SER A 37 8.41 0.59 -8.61
C SER A 37 7.13 1.38 -8.35
N ILE A 38 6.04 0.65 -8.09
CA ILE A 38 4.77 1.21 -7.61
C ILE A 38 4.67 0.89 -6.13
N LEU A 39 4.58 1.93 -5.30
CA LEU A 39 4.61 1.84 -3.85
C LEU A 39 3.48 2.65 -3.22
N PRO A 40 2.92 2.20 -2.09
CA PRO A 40 2.11 3.05 -1.23
C PRO A 40 2.91 4.28 -0.79
N LYS A 41 2.23 5.42 -0.60
CA LYS A 41 2.85 6.70 -0.18
C LYS A 41 3.68 6.54 1.10
N SER A 42 3.18 5.77 2.07
CA SER A 42 3.90 5.48 3.32
C SER A 42 5.25 4.82 3.09
N VAL A 43 5.35 3.88 2.14
CA VAL A 43 6.60 3.18 1.82
C VAL A 43 7.54 4.07 1.02
N ALA A 44 7.03 4.85 0.07
CA ALA A 44 7.85 5.81 -0.68
C ALA A 44 8.54 6.82 0.26
N ASN A 45 7.89 7.21 1.35
CA ASN A 45 8.45 8.09 2.38
C ASN A 45 9.53 7.43 3.26
N LEU A 46 9.60 6.09 3.29
CA LEU A 46 10.62 5.35 4.06
C LEU A 46 11.93 5.18 3.28
N LEU A 47 11.90 5.37 1.97
CA LEU A 47 13.08 5.25 1.12
C LEU A 47 14.13 6.31 1.51
N LYS A 48 15.38 5.86 1.66
CA LYS A 48 16.51 6.74 2.01
C LYS A 48 17.28 7.20 0.78
N GLU A 49 17.05 6.51 -0.33
CA GLU A 49 17.66 6.75 -1.62
C GLU A 49 17.14 8.01 -2.28
N VAL A 50 17.96 8.63 -3.13
CA VAL A 50 17.56 9.79 -3.94
C VAL A 50 16.66 9.32 -5.09
N VAL A 51 15.37 9.20 -4.81
CA VAL A 51 14.35 8.80 -5.77
C VAL A 51 13.28 9.89 -5.90
N LYS A 52 12.73 10.03 -7.11
CA LYS A 52 11.60 10.94 -7.35
C LYS A 52 10.30 10.15 -7.30
N ALA A 53 9.45 10.44 -6.32
CA ALA A 53 8.11 9.88 -6.25
C ALA A 53 7.15 10.66 -7.17
N ILE A 54 6.37 9.94 -7.97
CA ILE A 54 5.32 10.51 -8.83
C ILE A 54 3.98 9.88 -8.43
N LYS A 55 2.97 10.71 -8.19
CA LYS A 55 1.62 10.23 -7.87
C LYS A 55 0.98 9.62 -9.11
N VAL A 56 0.51 8.38 -8.99
CA VAL A 56 -0.32 7.73 -10.02
C VAL A 56 -1.75 8.27 -9.89
N THR A 57 -2.30 8.81 -10.99
CA THR A 57 -3.63 9.44 -11.00
C THR A 57 -4.68 8.67 -11.80
N GLN A 58 -4.28 7.84 -12.76
CA GLN A 58 -5.20 7.08 -13.62
C GLN A 58 -4.65 5.68 -13.95
N PRO A 59 -5.33 4.60 -13.55
CA PRO A 59 -6.42 4.56 -12.56
C PRO A 59 -5.89 4.81 -11.14
N THR A 60 -6.74 5.34 -10.27
CA THR A 60 -6.42 5.45 -8.84
C THR A 60 -6.41 4.06 -8.23
N VAL A 61 -5.29 3.65 -7.65
CA VAL A 61 -5.20 2.40 -6.88
C VAL A 61 -5.51 2.71 -5.42
N GLU A 62 -6.77 2.54 -5.04
CA GLU A 62 -7.16 2.59 -3.64
C GLU A 62 -6.70 1.32 -2.93
N TRP A 63 -6.40 1.43 -1.64
CA TRP A 63 -6.02 0.30 -0.79
C TRP A 63 -7.14 0.07 0.22
N GLU A 64 -7.79 -1.08 0.16
CA GLU A 64 -8.77 -1.49 1.18
C GLU A 64 -8.03 -2.22 2.29
N LEU A 65 -8.04 -1.64 3.49
CA LEU A 65 -7.53 -2.26 4.69
C LEU A 65 -8.67 -3.03 5.36
N ALA A 66 -8.44 -4.32 5.64
CA ALA A 66 -9.38 -5.17 6.35
C ALA A 66 -8.68 -5.85 7.53
N ILE A 67 -9.39 -5.93 8.65
CA ILE A 67 -9.00 -6.75 9.80
C ILE A 67 -9.85 -8.02 9.75
N ILE A 68 -9.21 -9.20 9.76
CA ILE A 68 -9.88 -10.48 9.55
C ILE A 68 -9.66 -11.37 10.77
N TRP A 69 -10.73 -11.99 11.28
CA TRP A 69 -10.68 -13.00 12.36
C TRP A 69 -11.67 -14.14 12.07
N PRO A 70 -11.48 -15.34 12.68
CA PRO A 70 -12.42 -16.45 12.50
C PRO A 70 -13.79 -16.11 13.10
N LYS A 71 -14.87 -16.42 12.37
CA LYS A 71 -16.25 -16.07 12.73
C LYS A 71 -16.68 -16.59 14.11
N GLU A 72 -16.18 -17.74 14.52
CA GLU A 72 -16.57 -18.44 15.76
C GLU A 72 -15.55 -18.26 16.90
N ARG A 73 -14.55 -17.39 16.74
CA ARG A 73 -13.55 -17.14 17.79
C ARG A 73 -14.07 -16.10 18.77
N TYR A 74 -14.04 -16.42 20.06
CA TYR A 74 -14.25 -15.41 21.10
C TYR A 74 -13.22 -14.29 20.96
N LEU A 75 -13.71 -13.06 20.76
CA LEU A 75 -12.91 -11.85 20.86
C LEU A 75 -12.87 -11.40 22.31
N SER A 76 -11.66 -11.35 22.87
CA SER A 76 -11.46 -10.83 24.23
C SER A 76 -11.94 -9.39 24.34
N TYR A 77 -12.25 -8.95 25.55
CA TYR A 77 -12.61 -7.55 25.81
C TYR A 77 -11.52 -6.59 25.27
N ALA A 78 -10.25 -6.88 25.56
CA ALA A 78 -9.12 -6.09 25.06
C ALA A 78 -9.08 -6.03 23.51
N THR A 79 -9.41 -7.12 22.82
CA THR A 79 -9.47 -7.13 21.34
C THR A 79 -10.61 -6.27 20.82
N LYS A 80 -11.77 -6.28 21.48
CA LYS A 80 -12.91 -5.43 21.10
C LYS A 80 -12.59 -3.95 21.28
N GLU A 81 -12.05 -3.56 22.43
CA GLU A 81 -11.63 -2.17 22.68
C GLU A 81 -10.57 -1.71 21.69
N TRP A 82 -9.61 -2.59 21.35
CA TRP A 82 -8.61 -2.29 20.33
C TRP A 82 -9.22 -2.12 18.93
N LEU A 83 -10.22 -2.92 18.57
CA LEU A 83 -10.96 -2.77 17.30
C LEU A 83 -11.70 -1.43 17.26
N THR A 84 -12.40 -1.05 18.33
CA THR A 84 -13.08 0.25 18.45
C THR A 84 -12.08 1.40 18.28
N TYR A 85 -10.97 1.36 19.03
CA TYR A 85 -9.93 2.38 18.97
C TYR A 85 -9.33 2.54 17.56
N ILE A 86 -9.08 1.43 16.86
CA ILE A 86 -8.56 1.50 15.49
C ILE A 86 -9.61 2.01 14.52
N GLN A 87 -10.87 1.59 14.66
CA GLN A 87 -11.97 2.05 13.80
C GLN A 87 -12.09 3.56 13.86
N GLU A 88 -12.20 4.14 15.06
CA GLU A 88 -12.29 5.59 15.29
C GLU A 88 -11.16 6.34 14.58
N ARG A 89 -9.90 5.94 14.81
CA ARG A 89 -8.73 6.62 14.24
C ARG A 89 -8.60 6.48 12.72
N LEU A 90 -9.05 5.37 12.16
CA LEU A 90 -9.02 5.15 10.70
C LEU A 90 -10.16 5.92 10.00
N THR A 91 -11.32 6.09 10.62
CA THR A 91 -12.40 6.94 10.08
C THR A 91 -12.04 8.42 10.08
N ASP A 92 -11.38 8.92 11.13
CA ASP A 92 -11.02 10.35 11.22
C ASP A 92 -10.05 10.80 10.12
N HIS A 93 -9.14 9.93 9.66
CA HIS A 93 -8.18 10.26 8.59
C HIS A 93 -8.80 10.24 7.17
N SER A 94 -10.04 9.79 7.01
CA SER A 94 -10.74 9.80 5.72
C SER A 94 -11.48 11.11 5.44
N ALA A 95 -11.71 11.95 6.46
CA ALA A 95 -12.44 13.22 6.36
C ALA A 95 -11.57 14.42 5.93
N GLU A 96 -10.24 14.33 6.03
CA GLU A 96 -9.32 15.45 5.73
C GLU A 96 -8.75 15.44 4.30
N THR A 97 -9.18 14.53 3.43
CA THR A 97 -8.70 14.46 2.02
C THR A 97 -9.81 14.65 0.98
N SER A 98 -10.92 15.31 1.34
CA SER A 98 -11.92 15.81 0.37
C SER A 98 -11.65 17.26 -0.02
#